data_AF-V9F0L8-F1
#
_entry.id   AF-V9F0L8-F1
#
_cell.length_a   1.000
_cell.length_b   1.000
_cell.length_c   1.000
_cell.angle_alpha   90.00
_cell.angle_beta   90.00
_cell.angle_gamma   90.00
#
_symmetry.space_group_name_H-M   'P 1'
#
loop_
_entity.id
_entity.type
_entity.pdbx_description
1 polymer ?
#
loop_
_entity_poly.entity_id
_entity_poly.type
_entity_poly.pdbx_seq_one_letter_code
_entity_poly.pdbx_strand_id
1 'polypeptide(L)'
;MGAGDDCNHAGNMELIKFALALLFVIIEFQQDAMTFSSLRPPNSHLLRDDFVTEAVQSNRQANSVVALFKAGDENISPVRKRSESKHLTGAPPTGVSCTSIADSLALNVREIQEIQMQKKQRIMISSFLALHHEIKELKRQRQNIPAVVSTANEIWDVAVQYFRLVRQNFHPNSRQFQVVRAMMAPDVVYNCEYGFEAIVQSWCFMQWFGNVEVELENLKMCAGNEMIAITRTKVTITERTLANVFPHLLNSKLSNGTTFSSLANKLLGQRLTMRGSTCFRWDGKKNLVVSLITQSDMLRPLVELLESLDDVSRVFEQAAISPSFQWRLTL
;
A
#
# COMPACT_ATOMS: atom_id res chain seq x y z
N MET A 1 -49.98 3.61 -44.77
CA MET A 1 -50.06 4.15 -43.41
C MET A 1 -49.51 3.09 -42.48
N GLY A 2 -48.24 3.19 -42.16
CA GLY A 2 -47.52 2.17 -41.40
C GLY A 2 -46.32 2.78 -40.69
N ALA A 3 -45.87 2.05 -39.68
CA ALA A 3 -44.66 2.21 -38.89
C ALA A 3 -44.65 3.39 -37.89
N GLY A 4 -44.95 3.06 -36.64
CA GLY A 4 -44.73 3.95 -35.50
C GLY A 4 -45.23 3.32 -34.21
N ASP A 5 -44.56 2.26 -33.72
CA ASP A 5 -44.66 1.88 -32.29
C ASP A 5 -43.58 0.88 -31.80
N ASP A 6 -42.81 0.23 -32.68
CA ASP A 6 -41.85 -0.81 -32.26
C ASP A 6 -40.56 -0.30 -31.55
N CYS A 7 -40.25 0.99 -31.60
CA CYS A 7 -39.00 1.53 -31.03
C CYS A 7 -39.06 1.79 -29.51
N ASN A 8 -40.26 1.94 -28.92
CA ASN A 8 -40.39 2.24 -27.49
C ASN A 8 -40.39 1.00 -26.58
N HIS A 9 -40.60 -0.19 -27.14
CA HIS A 9 -40.62 -1.44 -26.36
C HIS A 9 -39.22 -2.00 -26.09
N ALA A 10 -38.28 -1.82 -27.04
CA ALA A 10 -36.90 -2.31 -26.89
C ALA A 10 -36.11 -1.53 -25.83
N GLY A 11 -36.27 -0.19 -25.76
CA GLY A 11 -35.61 0.64 -24.75
C GLY A 11 -36.11 0.38 -23.32
N ASN A 12 -37.41 0.12 -23.16
CA ASN A 12 -37.98 -0.24 -21.86
C ASN A 12 -37.50 -1.60 -21.35
N MET A 13 -37.27 -2.57 -22.24
CA MET A 13 -36.76 -3.89 -21.86
C MET A 13 -35.31 -3.84 -21.34
N GLU A 14 -34.45 -2.97 -21.89
CA GLU A 14 -33.08 -2.79 -21.40
C GLU A 14 -33.03 -2.05 -20.05
N LEU A 15 -33.91 -1.06 -19.85
CA LEU A 15 -34.09 -0.39 -18.55
C LEU A 15 -34.59 -1.34 -17.47
N ILE A 16 -35.51 -2.26 -17.81
CA ILE A 16 -36.00 -3.29 -16.87
C ILE A 16 -34.90 -4.29 -16.52
N LYS A 17 -34.07 -4.72 -17.48
CA LYS A 17 -32.91 -5.59 -17.20
C LYS A 17 -31.89 -4.89 -16.29
N PHE A 18 -31.62 -3.61 -16.54
CA PHE A 18 -30.70 -2.82 -15.72
C PHE A 18 -31.24 -2.62 -14.29
N ALA A 19 -32.54 -2.36 -14.14
CA ALA A 19 -33.20 -2.24 -12.85
C ALA A 19 -33.22 -3.57 -12.07
N LEU A 20 -33.43 -4.70 -12.75
CA LEU A 20 -33.40 -6.03 -12.12
C LEU A 20 -31.97 -6.43 -11.68
N ALA A 21 -30.95 -6.09 -12.47
CA ALA A 21 -29.55 -6.30 -12.10
C ALA A 21 -29.16 -5.46 -10.86
N LEU A 22 -29.63 -4.20 -10.78
CA LEU A 22 -29.45 -3.34 -9.62
C LEU A 22 -30.18 -3.88 -8.38
N LEU A 23 -31.40 -4.40 -8.54
CA LEU A 23 -32.15 -4.99 -7.43
C LEU A 23 -31.46 -6.25 -6.87
N PHE A 24 -30.86 -7.06 -7.74
CA PHE A 24 -30.14 -8.28 -7.33
C PHE A 24 -28.88 -7.96 -6.50
N VAL A 25 -28.11 -6.95 -6.93
CA VAL A 25 -26.91 -6.47 -6.22
C VAL A 25 -27.27 -5.86 -4.85
N ILE A 26 -28.40 -5.15 -4.75
CA ILE A 26 -28.85 -4.56 -3.48
C ILE A 26 -29.35 -5.63 -2.50
N ILE A 27 -30.05 -6.67 -2.98
CA ILE A 27 -30.55 -7.76 -2.14
C ILE A 27 -29.38 -8.60 -1.58
N GLU A 28 -28.38 -8.94 -2.39
CA GLU A 28 -27.18 -9.64 -1.90
C GLU A 28 -26.42 -8.80 -0.84
N PHE A 29 -26.36 -7.48 -1.03
CA PHE A 29 -25.73 -6.57 -0.08
C PHE A 29 -26.47 -6.45 1.27
N GLN A 30 -27.81 -6.62 1.29
CA GLN A 30 -28.59 -6.59 2.54
C GLN A 30 -28.60 -7.94 3.27
N GLN A 31 -28.48 -9.06 2.56
CA GLN A 31 -28.44 -10.40 3.18
C GLN A 31 -27.14 -10.63 3.96
N ASP A 32 -26.02 -10.03 3.53
CA ASP A 32 -24.75 -10.08 4.26
C ASP A 32 -24.68 -9.13 5.47
N ALA A 33 -25.57 -8.14 5.55
CA ALA A 33 -25.58 -7.16 6.63
C ALA A 33 -26.39 -7.60 7.88
N MET A 34 -27.29 -8.59 7.77
CA MET A 34 -28.21 -8.97 8.86
C MET A 34 -27.84 -10.23 9.66
N THR A 35 -26.73 -10.91 9.38
CA THR A 35 -26.17 -11.90 10.32
C THR A 35 -25.16 -11.27 11.26
N PHE A 36 -25.60 -10.26 12.03
CA PHE A 36 -24.84 -9.71 13.15
C PHE A 36 -25.59 -10.03 14.45
N SER A 37 -25.30 -11.19 15.06
CA SER A 37 -25.50 -11.36 16.49
C SER A 37 -24.66 -12.49 17.07
N SER A 38 -23.94 -12.14 18.15
CA SER A 38 -23.25 -12.99 19.12
C SER A 38 -21.91 -13.61 18.70
N LEU A 39 -20.86 -12.78 18.64
CA LEU A 39 -19.49 -13.26 18.78
C LEU A 39 -19.12 -13.34 20.26
N ARG A 40 -19.09 -14.55 20.82
CA ARG A 40 -18.21 -14.87 21.96
C ARG A 40 -16.81 -15.17 21.42
N PRO A 41 -15.74 -14.71 22.08
CA PRO A 41 -14.38 -15.03 21.65
C PRO A 41 -14.06 -16.54 21.78
N PRO A 42 -13.16 -17.08 20.95
CA PRO A 42 -13.06 -18.52 20.67
C PRO A 42 -12.48 -19.39 21.81
N ASN A 43 -12.06 -18.81 22.93
CA ASN A 43 -11.26 -19.52 23.95
C ASN A 43 -11.89 -19.51 25.37
N SER A 44 -13.16 -19.11 25.51
CA SER A 44 -13.82 -18.99 26.83
C SER A 44 -13.98 -20.31 27.60
N HIS A 45 -13.82 -21.46 26.95
CA HIS A 45 -13.93 -22.78 27.57
C HIS A 45 -12.59 -23.35 28.07
N LEU A 46 -11.47 -22.64 27.86
CA LEU A 46 -10.11 -23.10 28.21
C LEU A 46 -9.55 -22.47 29.49
N LEU A 47 -10.31 -21.59 30.16
CA LEU A 47 -9.89 -20.99 31.43
C LEU A 47 -10.58 -21.73 32.58
N ARG A 48 -9.87 -22.69 33.18
CA ARG A 48 -10.16 -23.17 34.54
C ARG A 48 -9.32 -22.33 35.51
N ASP A 49 -9.91 -21.98 36.64
CA ASP A 49 -9.41 -21.01 37.63
C ASP A 49 -8.23 -21.48 38.50
N ASP A 50 -7.62 -22.63 38.20
CA ASP A 50 -6.58 -23.21 39.06
C ASP A 50 -5.27 -23.40 38.27
N PHE A 51 -4.49 -22.34 38.07
CA PHE A 51 -3.02 -22.39 37.89
C PHE A 51 -2.47 -20.94 37.94
N VAL A 52 -2.42 -20.35 39.13
CA VAL A 52 -1.61 -19.15 39.40
C VAL A 52 -0.43 -19.55 40.28
N THR A 53 0.57 -20.17 39.68
CA THR A 53 1.95 -20.18 40.18
C THR A 53 2.88 -20.37 38.99
N GLU A 54 3.77 -19.40 38.77
CA GLU A 54 4.81 -19.32 37.74
C GLU A 54 4.41 -18.82 36.34
N ALA A 55 4.43 -17.49 36.20
CA ALA A 55 4.67 -16.82 34.93
C ALA A 55 6.19 -16.72 34.68
N VAL A 56 6.73 -17.56 33.80
CA VAL A 56 8.07 -17.36 33.23
C VAL A 56 8.00 -16.24 32.20
N GLN A 57 8.44 -15.05 32.61
CA GLN A 57 8.58 -13.90 31.72
C GLN A 57 9.79 -14.11 30.81
N SER A 58 9.56 -14.60 29.58
CA SER A 58 10.58 -14.59 28.53
C SER A 58 10.78 -13.15 28.05
N ASN A 59 11.59 -12.41 28.81
CA ASN A 59 12.04 -11.08 28.47
C ASN A 59 13.20 -11.26 27.47
N ARG A 60 12.93 -11.19 26.17
CA ARG A 60 13.98 -10.98 25.16
C ARG A 60 14.61 -9.63 25.46
N GLN A 61 15.70 -9.69 26.22
CA GLN A 61 16.52 -8.55 26.58
C GLN A 61 16.83 -7.69 25.35
N ALA A 62 16.38 -6.44 25.42
CA ALA A 62 16.98 -5.33 24.72
C ALA A 62 18.42 -5.14 25.22
N ASN A 63 19.35 -5.89 24.63
CA ASN A 63 20.78 -5.58 24.61
C ASN A 63 21.05 -5.08 23.17
N SER A 64 21.64 -3.93 22.88
CA SER A 64 22.63 -3.14 23.60
C SER A 64 22.71 -1.75 22.95
N VAL A 65 22.24 -0.71 23.64
CA VAL A 65 22.67 0.70 23.39
C VAL A 65 23.04 1.41 24.71
N VAL A 66 22.84 0.75 25.87
CA VAL A 66 23.13 1.32 27.20
C VAL A 66 24.55 0.94 27.70
N ALA A 67 25.26 0.05 27.00
CA ALA A 67 26.58 -0.44 27.42
C ALA A 67 27.79 0.44 27.03
N LEU A 68 27.59 1.62 26.42
CA LEU A 68 28.70 2.55 26.08
C LEU A 68 28.84 3.76 27.01
N PHE A 69 28.02 3.88 28.06
CA PHE A 69 28.04 5.02 28.99
C PHE A 69 28.54 4.68 30.41
N LYS A 70 29.17 3.52 30.62
CA LYS A 70 29.80 3.16 31.90
C LYS A 70 31.19 2.54 31.69
N ALA A 71 32.17 3.37 31.36
CA ALA A 71 33.57 3.08 31.62
C ALA A 71 34.33 4.41 31.65
N GLY A 72 34.72 4.87 32.84
CA GLY A 72 35.59 6.02 33.01
C GLY A 72 35.15 7.04 34.06
N ASP A 73 34.58 6.60 35.17
CA ASP A 73 34.59 7.40 36.40
C ASP A 73 34.78 6.46 37.59
N GLU A 74 36.03 6.30 38.02
CA GLU A 74 36.44 5.89 39.37
C GLU A 74 37.97 5.95 39.48
N ASN A 75 38.48 7.13 39.85
CA ASN A 75 39.58 7.26 40.81
C ASN A 75 39.74 8.73 41.21
N ILE A 76 38.73 9.26 41.91
CA ILE A 76 38.90 10.41 42.79
C ILE A 76 38.84 9.85 44.22
N SER A 77 40.01 9.73 44.85
CA SER A 77 40.11 9.59 46.31
C SER A 77 40.22 10.99 46.96
N PRO A 78 39.73 11.17 48.20
CA PRO A 78 39.41 12.48 48.75
C PRO A 78 40.61 13.18 49.41
N VAL A 79 40.47 14.51 49.46
CA VAL A 79 41.32 15.53 50.09
C VAL A 79 41.96 15.11 51.42
N ARG A 80 43.29 15.31 51.55
CA ARG A 80 43.95 15.52 52.85
C ARG A 80 44.68 16.86 52.84
N LYS A 81 44.10 17.84 53.56
CA LYS A 81 44.81 19.03 54.03
C LYS A 81 45.92 18.57 54.99
N ARG A 82 47.16 19.00 54.75
CA ARG A 82 48.16 19.07 55.82
C ARG A 82 48.96 20.36 55.67
N SER A 83 48.57 21.33 56.48
CA SER A 83 49.42 22.42 56.91
C SER A 83 50.44 21.84 57.88
N GLU A 84 51.73 21.95 57.59
CA GLU A 84 52.78 21.93 58.61
C GLU A 84 53.97 22.75 58.11
N SER A 85 54.32 23.72 58.93
CA SER A 85 55.35 24.74 58.76
C SER A 85 56.76 24.15 58.70
N LYS A 86 57.62 24.71 57.84
CA LYS A 86 59.05 24.96 58.14
C LYS A 86 59.59 26.03 57.18
N HIS A 87 60.17 27.06 57.78
CA HIS A 87 60.88 28.19 57.17
C HIS A 87 61.78 27.79 55.99
N LEU A 88 61.79 28.61 54.94
CA LEU A 88 62.96 29.40 54.53
C LEU A 88 62.55 30.50 53.53
N THR A 89 63.06 31.68 53.85
CA THR A 89 63.01 33.00 53.20
C THR A 89 63.19 33.02 51.68
N GLY A 90 62.34 33.78 51.00
CA GLY A 90 62.53 34.26 49.62
C GLY A 90 61.35 35.15 49.19
N ALA A 91 61.64 36.42 48.85
CA ALA A 91 60.66 37.46 48.49
C ALA A 91 59.77 37.09 47.28
N PRO A 92 58.55 37.67 47.12
CA PRO A 92 57.79 37.48 45.90
C PRO A 92 58.37 38.36 44.78
N PRO A 93 58.60 37.86 43.56
CA PRO A 93 58.58 38.73 42.41
C PRO A 93 57.11 39.02 42.10
N THR A 94 56.76 40.29 42.26
CA THR A 94 55.61 40.96 41.69
C THR A 94 55.42 40.57 40.21
N GLY A 95 54.18 40.28 39.83
CA GLY A 95 53.69 40.51 38.48
C GLY A 95 53.81 39.36 37.48
N VAL A 96 53.04 38.28 37.68
CA VAL A 96 52.46 37.57 36.54
C VAL A 96 50.99 37.96 36.47
N SER A 97 50.64 38.72 35.42
CA SER A 97 49.27 39.20 35.21
C SER A 97 48.31 38.02 35.15
N CYS A 98 47.34 37.95 36.06
CA CYS A 98 46.31 36.91 36.10
C CYS A 98 45.51 36.78 34.81
N THR A 99 45.62 37.76 33.90
CA THR A 99 45.00 37.75 32.57
C THR A 99 45.60 36.70 31.64
N SER A 100 46.92 36.49 31.61
CA SER A 100 47.53 35.56 30.64
C SER A 100 47.28 34.08 30.96
N ILE A 101 47.15 33.75 32.25
CA ILE A 101 46.83 32.39 32.72
C ILE A 101 45.36 32.08 32.41
N ALA A 102 44.45 33.05 32.60
CA ALA A 102 43.04 32.91 32.27
C ALA A 102 42.81 32.76 30.76
N ASP A 103 43.53 33.53 29.93
CA ASP A 103 43.44 33.43 28.47
C ASP A 103 43.99 32.10 27.94
N SER A 104 45.09 31.59 28.52
CA SER A 104 45.65 30.29 28.17
C SER A 104 44.73 29.13 28.58
N LEU A 105 44.10 29.23 29.75
CA LEU A 105 43.10 28.24 30.20
C LEU A 105 41.84 28.27 29.32
N ALA A 106 41.36 29.45 28.92
CA ALA A 106 40.22 29.60 28.04
C ALA A 106 40.49 29.04 26.63
N LEU A 107 41.71 29.21 26.10
CA LEU A 107 42.13 28.62 24.83
C LEU A 107 42.15 27.09 24.90
N ASN A 108 42.74 26.52 25.96
CA ASN A 108 42.78 25.07 26.16
C ASN A 108 41.37 24.46 26.31
N VAL A 109 40.44 25.17 26.98
CA VAL A 109 39.05 24.72 27.11
C VAL A 109 38.34 24.72 25.75
N ARG A 110 38.56 25.73 24.90
CA ARG A 110 37.99 25.75 23.54
C ARG A 110 38.52 24.60 22.69
N GLU A 111 39.82 24.35 22.74
CA GLU A 111 40.45 23.25 21.99
C GLU A 111 39.91 21.89 22.43
N ILE A 112 39.72 21.68 23.74
CA ILE A 112 39.09 20.46 24.27
C ILE A 112 37.62 20.34 23.81
N GLN A 113 36.86 21.44 23.78
CA GLN A 113 35.48 21.44 23.30
C GLN A 113 35.39 21.11 21.81
N GLU A 114 36.30 21.64 20.98
CA GLU A 114 36.38 21.32 19.55
C GLU A 114 36.70 19.84 19.33
N ILE A 115 37.69 19.29 20.05
CA ILE A 115 38.02 17.86 19.99
C ILE A 115 36.83 17.00 20.41
N GLN A 116 36.08 17.38 21.44
CA GLN A 116 34.88 16.66 21.87
C GLN A 116 33.76 16.73 20.81
N MET A 117 33.56 17.88 20.18
CA MET A 117 32.58 18.06 19.11
C MET A 117 32.92 17.19 17.90
N GLN A 118 34.18 17.18 17.47
CA GLN A 118 34.66 16.32 16.38
C GLN A 118 34.50 14.84 16.70
N LYS A 119 34.79 14.41 17.95
CA LYS A 119 34.56 13.04 18.39
C LYS A 119 33.08 12.65 18.34
N LYS A 120 32.18 13.50 18.85
CA LYS A 120 30.73 13.28 18.77
C LYS A 120 30.25 13.15 17.33
N GLN A 121 30.75 14.00 16.43
CA GLN A 121 30.39 13.98 15.01
C GLN A 121 30.86 12.69 14.32
N ARG A 122 32.08 12.22 14.62
CA ARG A 122 32.59 10.95 14.09
C ARG A 122 31.76 9.74 14.52
N ILE A 123 31.34 9.69 15.79
CA ILE A 123 30.50 8.62 16.33
C ILE A 123 29.11 8.64 15.67
N MET A 124 28.54 9.83 15.48
CA MET A 124 27.25 9.99 14.81
C MET A 124 27.31 9.50 13.36
N ILE A 125 28.35 9.89 12.62
CA ILE A 125 28.54 9.47 11.22
C ILE A 125 28.74 7.95 11.13
N SER A 126 29.54 7.35 12.00
CA SER A 126 29.75 5.89 11.98
C SER A 126 28.48 5.11 12.30
N SER A 127 27.69 5.57 13.28
CA SER A 127 26.40 4.96 13.62
C SER A 127 25.39 5.08 12.47
N PHE A 128 25.34 6.24 11.80
CA PHE A 128 24.47 6.44 10.65
C PHE A 128 24.82 5.51 9.49
N LEU A 129 26.11 5.37 9.18
CA LEU A 129 26.58 4.47 8.13
C LEU A 129 26.31 3.00 8.47
N ALA A 130 26.49 2.59 9.72
CA ALA A 130 26.19 1.24 10.18
C ALA A 130 24.70 0.90 10.04
N LEU A 131 23.81 1.79 10.50
CA LEU A 131 22.36 1.62 10.34
C LEU A 131 21.95 1.59 8.87
N HIS A 132 22.54 2.44 8.03
CA HIS A 132 22.24 2.44 6.60
C HIS A 132 22.67 1.12 5.92
N HIS A 133 23.83 0.60 6.30
CA HIS A 133 24.30 -0.71 5.85
C HIS A 133 23.37 -1.83 6.33
N GLU A 134 22.95 -1.81 7.59
CA GLU A 134 22.02 -2.79 8.17
C GLU A 134 20.66 -2.75 7.47
N ILE A 135 20.09 -1.57 7.20
CA ILE A 135 18.85 -1.43 6.43
C ILE A 135 19.01 -2.01 5.02
N LYS A 136 20.14 -1.74 4.37
CA LYS A 136 20.43 -2.27 3.03
C LYS A 136 20.53 -3.78 3.04
N GLU A 137 21.20 -4.33 4.05
CA GLU A 137 21.37 -5.77 4.24
C GLU A 137 20.05 -6.46 4.59
N LEU A 138 19.25 -5.90 5.50
CA LEU A 138 17.91 -6.39 5.83
C LEU A 138 16.97 -6.34 4.62
N LYS A 139 17.06 -5.29 3.78
CA LYS A 139 16.33 -5.23 2.50
C LYS A 139 16.78 -6.34 1.55
N ARG A 140 18.09 -6.59 1.44
CA ARG A 140 18.65 -7.68 0.62
C ARG A 140 18.21 -9.05 1.15
N GLN A 141 18.26 -9.26 2.46
CA GLN A 141 17.78 -10.49 3.09
C GLN A 141 16.30 -10.69 2.82
N ARG A 142 15.46 -9.67 3.00
CA ARG A 142 14.02 -9.75 2.66
C ARG A 142 13.76 -10.10 1.20
N GLN A 143 14.59 -9.62 0.27
CA GLN A 143 14.51 -9.98 -1.15
C GLN A 143 14.97 -11.41 -1.44
N ASN A 144 15.82 -11.98 -0.58
CA ASN A 144 16.44 -13.29 -0.73
C ASN A 144 15.84 -14.38 0.16
N ILE A 145 14.91 -14.06 1.08
CA ILE A 145 14.14 -15.07 1.82
C ILE A 145 13.36 -15.89 0.78
N PRO A 146 13.66 -17.19 0.60
CA PRO A 146 12.85 -18.06 -0.22
C PRO A 146 11.44 -18.06 0.33
N ALA A 147 10.43 -18.00 -0.54
CA ALA A 147 9.04 -18.17 -0.13
C ALA A 147 8.95 -19.48 0.67
N VAL A 148 8.75 -19.37 1.98
CA VAL A 148 8.48 -20.53 2.83
C VAL A 148 7.16 -21.09 2.31
N VAL A 149 7.25 -22.23 1.62
CA VAL A 149 6.09 -23.00 1.15
C VAL A 149 5.41 -23.54 2.40
N SER A 150 4.47 -22.76 2.93
CA SER A 150 3.55 -23.20 3.96
C SER A 150 2.25 -23.62 3.26
N THR A 151 2.04 -24.92 3.20
CA THR A 151 0.91 -25.63 2.59
C THR A 151 -0.47 -25.30 3.18
N ALA A 152 -0.58 -24.32 4.08
CA ALA A 152 -1.85 -23.83 4.63
C ALA A 152 -2.28 -22.44 4.10
N ASN A 153 -1.48 -21.78 3.25
CA ASN A 153 -1.70 -20.40 2.83
C ASN A 153 -1.47 -20.16 1.31
N GLU A 154 -1.69 -21.17 0.47
CA GLU A 154 -1.31 -21.10 -0.95
C GLU A 154 -2.08 -20.02 -1.72
N ILE A 155 -3.39 -19.94 -1.54
CA ILE A 155 -4.22 -18.90 -2.16
C ILE A 155 -3.89 -17.49 -1.63
N TRP A 156 -3.46 -17.34 -0.37
CA TRP A 156 -2.99 -16.07 0.18
C TRP A 156 -1.72 -15.61 -0.55
N ASP A 157 -0.78 -16.53 -0.78
CA ASP A 157 0.40 -16.24 -1.59
C ASP A 157 -0.02 -15.84 -3.00
N VAL A 158 -0.98 -16.54 -3.62
CA VAL A 158 -1.48 -16.16 -4.95
C VAL A 158 -2.00 -14.73 -4.99
N ALA A 159 -2.86 -14.30 -4.05
CA ALA A 159 -3.34 -12.92 -4.08
C ALA A 159 -2.24 -11.90 -3.79
N VAL A 160 -1.34 -12.18 -2.86
CA VAL A 160 -0.20 -11.29 -2.59
C VAL A 160 0.66 -11.12 -3.85
N GLN A 161 0.93 -12.21 -4.56
CA GLN A 161 1.70 -12.18 -5.81
C GLN A 161 0.94 -11.47 -6.93
N TYR A 162 -0.37 -11.71 -7.05
CA TYR A 162 -1.25 -11.02 -7.99
C TYR A 162 -1.22 -9.51 -7.79
N PHE A 163 -1.49 -9.01 -6.57
CA PHE A 163 -1.50 -7.57 -6.31
C PHE A 163 -0.11 -6.95 -6.34
N ARG A 164 0.94 -7.72 -6.05
CA ARG A 164 2.32 -7.28 -6.26
C ARG A 164 2.62 -7.04 -7.74
N LEU A 165 2.14 -7.91 -8.62
CA LEU A 165 2.29 -7.75 -10.08
C LEU A 165 1.54 -6.50 -10.59
N VAL A 166 0.29 -6.30 -10.14
CA VAL A 166 -0.53 -5.13 -10.52
C VAL A 166 0.12 -3.83 -10.06
N ARG A 167 0.63 -3.77 -8.83
CA ARG A 167 1.30 -2.58 -8.27
C ARG A 167 2.61 -2.22 -8.96
N GLN A 168 3.28 -3.19 -9.60
CA GLN A 168 4.54 -2.97 -10.31
C GLN A 168 4.35 -2.55 -11.77
N ASN A 169 3.18 -1.99 -12.10
CA ASN A 169 2.78 -1.52 -13.44
C ASN A 169 2.73 -2.60 -14.53
N PHE A 170 2.60 -3.88 -14.15
CA PHE A 170 2.53 -5.03 -15.05
C PHE A 170 3.62 -5.06 -16.15
N HIS A 171 4.55 -6.02 -16.05
CA HIS A 171 5.49 -6.29 -17.14
C HIS A 171 5.37 -7.76 -17.60
N PRO A 172 4.97 -8.02 -18.86
CA PRO A 172 4.70 -9.38 -19.35
C PRO A 172 5.91 -10.33 -19.30
N ASN A 173 7.12 -9.78 -19.20
CA ASN A 173 8.36 -10.56 -19.11
C ASN A 173 8.94 -10.63 -17.70
N SER A 174 8.24 -10.12 -16.68
CA SER A 174 8.72 -10.17 -15.31
C SER A 174 8.68 -11.60 -14.75
N ARG A 175 9.60 -11.91 -13.83
CA ARG A 175 9.54 -13.17 -13.06
C ARG A 175 8.20 -13.30 -12.33
N GLN A 176 7.67 -12.19 -11.83
CA GLN A 176 6.39 -12.11 -11.12
C GLN A 176 5.23 -12.52 -12.03
N PHE A 177 5.24 -12.11 -13.30
CA PHE A 177 4.26 -12.54 -14.30
C PHE A 177 4.23 -14.05 -14.46
N GLN A 178 5.40 -14.68 -14.61
CA GLN A 178 5.49 -16.15 -14.76
C GLN A 178 5.01 -16.88 -13.52
N VAL A 179 5.33 -16.36 -12.33
CA VAL A 179 4.84 -16.91 -11.04
C VAL A 179 3.31 -16.85 -10.98
N VAL A 180 2.71 -15.69 -11.24
CA VAL A 180 1.24 -15.54 -11.21
C VAL A 180 0.59 -16.40 -12.29
N ARG A 181 1.16 -16.50 -13.49
CA ARG A 181 0.66 -17.38 -14.55
C ARG A 181 0.65 -18.85 -14.14
N ALA A 182 1.72 -19.32 -13.49
CA ALA A 182 1.83 -20.70 -13.04
C ALA A 182 0.84 -21.06 -11.91
N MET A 183 0.30 -20.06 -11.21
CA MET A 183 -0.71 -20.22 -10.15
C MET A 183 -2.15 -20.24 -10.67
N MET A 184 -2.36 -19.99 -11.97
CA MET A 184 -3.67 -19.92 -12.61
C MET A 184 -3.91 -21.18 -13.45
N ALA A 185 -5.15 -21.67 -13.46
CA ALA A 185 -5.54 -22.74 -14.35
C ALA A 185 -5.46 -22.28 -15.83
N PRO A 186 -5.13 -23.17 -16.79
CA PRO A 186 -5.11 -22.81 -18.21
C PRO A 186 -6.45 -22.23 -18.71
N ASP A 187 -7.56 -22.72 -18.14
CA ASP A 187 -8.95 -22.36 -18.40
C ASP A 187 -9.54 -21.43 -17.31
N VAL A 188 -8.68 -20.70 -16.58
CA VAL A 188 -9.13 -19.77 -15.52
C VAL A 188 -10.22 -18.83 -16.04
N VAL A 189 -11.32 -18.71 -15.29
CA VAL A 189 -12.41 -17.78 -15.63
C VAL A 189 -12.08 -16.41 -15.08
N TYR A 190 -11.94 -15.41 -15.94
CA TYR A 190 -11.75 -14.01 -15.54
C TYR A 190 -12.99 -13.19 -15.88
N ASN A 191 -13.75 -12.77 -14.86
CA ASN A 191 -15.07 -12.14 -15.04
C ASN A 191 -15.99 -12.94 -15.97
N CYS A 192 -16.11 -12.56 -17.24
CA CYS A 192 -16.95 -13.20 -18.26
C CYS A 192 -16.13 -13.90 -19.37
N GLU A 193 -14.81 -13.95 -19.23
CA GLU A 193 -13.87 -14.50 -20.22
C GLU A 193 -13.07 -15.68 -19.66
N TYR A 194 -12.32 -16.35 -20.53
CA TYR A 194 -11.55 -17.55 -20.22
C TYR A 194 -10.07 -17.39 -20.55
N GLY A 195 -9.25 -18.01 -19.72
CA GLY A 195 -7.81 -18.09 -19.88
C GLY A 195 -7.06 -16.92 -19.25
N PHE A 196 -5.76 -17.14 -19.04
CA PHE A 196 -4.89 -16.14 -18.41
C PHE A 196 -4.76 -14.86 -19.25
N GLU A 197 -4.94 -14.95 -20.57
CA GLU A 197 -4.84 -13.79 -21.47
C GLU A 197 -5.92 -12.74 -21.19
N ALA A 198 -7.12 -13.14 -20.74
CA ALA A 198 -8.17 -12.20 -20.33
C ALA A 198 -7.72 -11.34 -19.12
N ILE A 199 -7.00 -11.95 -18.18
CA ILE A 199 -6.40 -11.23 -17.03
C ILE A 199 -5.34 -10.23 -17.52
N VAL A 200 -4.50 -10.65 -18.47
CA VAL A 200 -3.47 -9.80 -19.08
C VAL A 200 -4.06 -8.59 -19.78
N GLN A 201 -5.13 -8.79 -20.56
CA GLN A 201 -5.83 -7.70 -21.25
C GLN A 201 -6.38 -6.68 -20.26
N SER A 202 -6.93 -7.11 -19.13
CA SER A 202 -7.37 -6.19 -18.07
C SER A 202 -6.24 -5.31 -17.54
N TRP A 203 -5.04 -5.86 -17.34
CA TRP A 203 -3.89 -5.07 -16.90
C TRP A 203 -3.37 -4.12 -17.98
N CYS A 204 -3.37 -4.54 -19.25
CA CYS A 204 -3.02 -3.68 -20.37
C CYS A 204 -3.99 -2.49 -20.48
N PHE A 205 -5.29 -2.73 -20.29
CA PHE A 205 -6.32 -1.69 -20.29
C PHE A 205 -6.05 -0.60 -19.23
N MET A 206 -5.56 -0.96 -18.05
CA MET A 206 -5.23 0.01 -17.00
C MET A 206 -4.18 1.04 -17.46
N GLN A 207 -3.32 0.71 -18.42
CA GLN A 207 -2.29 1.63 -18.95
C GLN A 207 -2.87 2.83 -19.73
N TRP A 208 -4.15 2.78 -20.12
CA TRP A 208 -4.82 3.93 -20.73
C TRP A 208 -5.16 5.03 -19.73
N PHE A 209 -5.11 4.73 -18.42
CA PHE A 209 -5.29 5.70 -17.35
C PHE A 209 -3.96 6.31 -16.90
N GLY A 210 -4.01 7.56 -16.45
CA GLY A 210 -2.87 8.21 -15.82
C GLY A 210 -2.76 7.84 -14.34
N ASN A 211 -1.53 7.87 -13.80
CA ASN A 211 -1.23 7.73 -12.38
C ASN A 211 -2.03 6.61 -11.66
N VAL A 212 -1.99 5.40 -12.23
CA VAL A 212 -2.72 4.25 -11.70
C VAL A 212 -2.11 3.80 -10.38
N GLU A 213 -2.93 3.74 -9.33
CA GLU A 213 -2.54 3.22 -8.02
C GLU A 213 -3.57 2.17 -7.60
N VAL A 214 -3.09 0.98 -7.24
CA VAL A 214 -3.95 -0.09 -6.71
C VAL A 214 -3.49 -0.43 -5.29
N GLU A 215 -4.36 -0.19 -4.33
CA GLU A 215 -4.13 -0.47 -2.93
C GLU A 215 -4.94 -1.69 -2.48
N LEU A 216 -4.26 -2.69 -1.91
CA LEU A 216 -4.91 -3.82 -1.25
C LEU A 216 -5.21 -3.40 0.20
N GLU A 217 -6.49 -3.20 0.51
CA GLU A 217 -6.95 -2.76 1.84
C GLU A 217 -7.16 -3.95 2.78
N ASN A 218 -7.72 -5.04 2.26
CA ASN A 218 -8.05 -6.22 3.07
C ASN A 218 -7.98 -7.49 2.22
N LEU A 219 -7.69 -8.61 2.87
CA LEU A 219 -7.83 -9.96 2.32
C LEU A 219 -8.63 -10.77 3.33
N LYS A 220 -9.74 -11.36 2.87
CA LYS A 220 -10.64 -12.15 3.70
C LYS A 220 -10.83 -13.51 3.08
N MET A 221 -10.65 -14.55 3.90
CA MET A 221 -11.08 -15.89 3.54
C MET A 221 -12.58 -16.05 3.73
N CYS A 222 -13.24 -16.59 2.70
CA CYS A 222 -14.66 -16.91 2.70
C CYS A 222 -14.85 -18.44 2.71
N ALA A 223 -16.05 -18.89 3.02
CA ALA A 223 -16.37 -20.31 2.96
C ALA A 223 -16.18 -20.85 1.53
N GLY A 224 -15.75 -22.10 1.38
CA GLY A 224 -15.70 -22.76 0.06
C GLY A 224 -14.47 -22.48 -0.80
N ASN A 225 -13.28 -22.29 -0.20
CA ASN A 225 -12.01 -22.03 -0.91
C ASN A 225 -12.04 -20.75 -1.77
N GLU A 226 -12.82 -19.77 -1.34
CA GLU A 226 -12.88 -18.45 -1.96
C GLU A 226 -12.20 -17.43 -1.06
N MET A 227 -11.45 -16.53 -1.67
CA MET A 227 -10.81 -15.43 -0.96
C MET A 227 -11.15 -14.12 -1.65
N ILE A 228 -11.58 -13.14 -0.86
CA ILE A 228 -11.95 -11.83 -1.35
C ILE A 228 -10.89 -10.84 -0.92
N ALA A 229 -10.28 -10.19 -1.90
CA ALA A 229 -9.45 -9.03 -1.71
C ALA A 229 -10.30 -7.78 -1.85
N ILE A 230 -10.23 -6.87 -0.89
CA ILE A 230 -10.83 -5.54 -0.98
C ILE A 230 -9.73 -4.57 -1.39
N THR A 231 -10.01 -3.79 -2.42
CA THR A 231 -9.04 -2.87 -3.02
C THR A 231 -9.58 -1.44 -3.10
N ARG A 232 -8.63 -0.51 -3.15
CA ARG A 232 -8.87 0.87 -3.54
C ARG A 232 -8.03 1.17 -4.77
N THR A 233 -8.69 1.50 -5.86
CA THR A 233 -8.03 1.81 -7.13
C THR A 233 -8.20 3.29 -7.39
N LYS A 234 -7.09 3.99 -7.63
CA LYS A 234 -7.11 5.40 -8.00
C LYS A 234 -6.56 5.55 -9.42
N VAL A 235 -7.30 6.23 -10.28
CA VAL A 235 -6.90 6.51 -11.67
C VAL A 235 -7.10 7.98 -12.03
N THR A 236 -6.28 8.52 -12.92
CA THR A 236 -6.44 9.87 -13.46
C THR A 236 -6.94 9.77 -14.90
N ILE A 237 -8.01 10.50 -15.22
CA ILE A 237 -8.49 10.61 -16.59
C ILE A 237 -7.58 11.57 -17.35
N THR A 238 -6.92 11.09 -18.39
CA THR A 238 -6.04 11.86 -19.27
C THR A 238 -6.62 11.97 -20.67
N GLU A 239 -6.00 12.75 -21.56
CA GLU A 239 -6.37 12.77 -22.98
C GLU A 239 -6.30 11.37 -23.62
N ARG A 240 -5.28 10.57 -23.25
CA ARG A 240 -5.17 9.16 -23.67
C ARG A 240 -6.37 8.35 -23.18
N THR A 241 -6.79 8.57 -21.94
CA THR A 241 -7.96 7.88 -21.37
C THR A 241 -9.22 8.25 -22.14
N LEU A 242 -9.44 9.53 -22.43
CA LEU A 242 -10.58 9.97 -23.23
C LEU A 242 -10.55 9.33 -24.63
N ALA A 243 -9.40 9.30 -25.30
CA ALA A 243 -9.27 8.74 -26.64
C ALA A 243 -9.50 7.22 -26.72
N ASN A 244 -9.14 6.45 -25.68
CA ASN A 244 -9.22 4.98 -25.71
C ASN A 244 -10.43 4.42 -24.94
N VAL A 245 -10.89 5.11 -23.89
CA VAL A 245 -11.97 4.64 -22.99
C VAL A 245 -13.29 5.34 -23.28
N PHE A 246 -13.26 6.63 -23.60
CA PHE A 246 -14.45 7.45 -23.84
C PHE A 246 -14.39 8.18 -25.20
N PRO A 247 -14.09 7.48 -26.31
CA PRO A 247 -13.81 8.12 -27.60
C PRO A 247 -14.98 8.95 -28.11
N HIS A 248 -16.22 8.55 -27.79
CA HIS A 248 -17.44 9.25 -28.17
C HIS A 248 -17.61 10.63 -27.53
N LEU A 249 -16.87 10.92 -26.44
CA LEU A 249 -16.87 12.24 -25.80
C LEU A 249 -15.92 13.23 -26.50
N LEU A 250 -15.13 12.78 -27.48
CA LEU A 250 -14.30 13.64 -28.31
C LEU A 250 -15.11 14.15 -29.51
N ASN A 251 -15.17 15.46 -29.72
CA ASN A 251 -15.86 16.00 -30.89
C ASN A 251 -14.94 15.90 -32.11
N SER A 252 -15.37 15.12 -33.12
CA SER A 252 -14.65 14.93 -34.39
C SER A 252 -14.69 16.14 -35.34
N LYS A 253 -15.26 17.29 -34.97
CA LYS A 253 -15.49 18.39 -35.92
C LYS A 253 -14.45 19.52 -35.79
N LEU A 254 -13.66 19.63 -36.86
CA LEU A 254 -12.93 20.78 -37.44
C LEU A 254 -11.39 20.73 -37.37
N SER A 255 -10.83 20.31 -38.50
CA SER A 255 -9.69 20.85 -39.30
C SER A 255 -8.37 21.28 -38.66
N ASN A 256 -8.21 21.33 -37.34
CA ASN A 256 -7.00 21.87 -36.72
C ASN A 256 -6.79 21.50 -35.24
N GLY A 257 -7.65 20.67 -34.64
CA GLY A 257 -7.44 20.15 -33.29
C GLY A 257 -8.60 19.31 -32.77
N THR A 258 -8.32 18.39 -31.85
CA THR A 258 -9.34 17.62 -31.13
C THR A 258 -10.07 18.56 -30.17
N THR A 259 -11.36 18.82 -30.40
CA THR A 259 -12.17 19.64 -29.48
C THR A 259 -12.89 18.72 -28.50
N PHE A 260 -12.72 18.93 -27.20
CA PHE A 260 -13.38 18.12 -26.16
C PHE A 260 -14.86 18.53 -26.00
N SER A 261 -15.76 17.55 -25.82
CA SER A 261 -17.12 17.84 -25.36
C SER A 261 -17.11 18.47 -23.96
N SER A 262 -18.22 19.09 -23.54
CA SER A 262 -18.35 19.62 -22.18
C SER A 262 -18.13 18.53 -21.11
N LEU A 263 -18.59 17.30 -21.37
CA LEU A 263 -18.36 16.14 -20.51
C LEU A 263 -16.89 15.74 -20.47
N ALA A 264 -16.24 15.64 -21.64
CA ALA A 264 -14.80 15.34 -21.70
C ALA A 264 -13.96 16.37 -20.93
N ASN A 265 -14.31 17.65 -21.01
CA ASN A 265 -13.64 18.71 -20.24
C ASN A 265 -13.86 18.58 -18.72
N LYS A 266 -15.06 18.18 -18.27
CA LYS A 266 -15.32 17.90 -16.85
C LYS A 266 -14.49 16.71 -16.34
N LEU A 267 -14.33 15.68 -17.17
CA LEU A 267 -13.59 14.46 -16.82
C LEU A 267 -12.07 14.62 -16.89
N LEU A 268 -11.56 15.43 -17.82
CA LEU A 268 -10.13 15.56 -18.06
C LEU A 268 -9.39 16.05 -16.81
N GLY A 269 -8.31 15.35 -16.45
CA GLY A 269 -7.47 15.65 -15.29
C GLY A 269 -8.04 15.15 -13.96
N GLN A 270 -9.26 14.62 -13.93
CA GLN A 270 -9.89 14.18 -12.69
C GLN A 270 -9.26 12.90 -12.14
N ARG A 271 -9.06 12.89 -10.82
CA ARG A 271 -8.54 11.75 -10.05
C ARG A 271 -9.71 10.97 -9.44
N LEU A 272 -10.07 9.85 -10.05
CA LEU A 272 -11.12 8.98 -9.52
C LEU A 272 -10.56 8.02 -8.47
N THR A 273 -11.29 7.85 -7.37
CA THR A 273 -11.01 6.83 -6.35
C THR A 273 -12.16 5.83 -6.30
N MET A 274 -11.87 4.58 -6.58
CA MET A 274 -12.84 3.51 -6.72
C MET A 274 -12.59 2.45 -5.65
N ARG A 275 -13.66 1.98 -5.01
CA ARG A 275 -13.57 0.79 -4.14
C ARG A 275 -13.85 -0.44 -4.99
N GLY A 276 -13.05 -1.46 -4.80
CA GLY A 276 -13.14 -2.68 -5.58
C GLY A 276 -12.98 -3.93 -4.74
N SER A 277 -13.23 -5.05 -5.41
CA SER A 277 -12.99 -6.35 -4.87
C SER A 277 -12.50 -7.31 -5.94
N THR A 278 -11.61 -8.21 -5.57
CA THR A 278 -11.21 -9.36 -6.40
C THR A 278 -11.46 -10.64 -5.61
N CYS A 279 -12.35 -11.49 -6.12
CA CYS A 279 -12.63 -12.81 -5.58
C CYS A 279 -11.81 -13.85 -6.33
N PHE A 280 -10.98 -14.59 -5.59
CA PHE A 280 -10.19 -15.72 -6.06
C PHE A 280 -10.91 -17.01 -5.68
N ARG A 281 -11.17 -17.87 -6.65
CA ARG A 281 -11.65 -19.24 -6.39
C ARG A 281 -10.54 -20.24 -6.61
N TRP A 282 -10.27 -21.03 -5.59
CA TRP A 282 -9.17 -21.99 -5.58
C TRP A 282 -9.67 -23.43 -5.72
N ASP A 283 -9.05 -24.17 -6.62
CA ASP A 283 -9.24 -25.62 -6.72
C ASP A 283 -8.14 -26.32 -5.92
N GLY A 284 -8.49 -26.81 -4.74
CA GLY A 284 -7.56 -27.53 -3.86
C GLY A 284 -7.10 -28.90 -4.37
N LYS A 285 -7.69 -29.43 -5.46
CA LYS A 285 -7.18 -30.65 -6.11
C LYS A 285 -6.11 -30.32 -7.15
N LYS A 286 -6.29 -29.23 -7.88
CA LYS A 286 -5.35 -28.76 -8.91
C LYS A 286 -4.24 -27.88 -8.34
N ASN A 287 -4.42 -27.34 -7.13
CA ASN A 287 -3.59 -26.30 -6.53
C ASN A 287 -3.41 -25.10 -7.47
N LEU A 288 -4.52 -24.66 -8.06
CA LEU A 288 -4.56 -23.54 -9.01
C LEU A 288 -5.81 -22.69 -8.78
N VAL A 289 -5.71 -21.40 -9.10
CA VAL A 289 -6.87 -20.52 -9.20
C VAL A 289 -7.65 -20.86 -10.47
N VAL A 290 -8.91 -21.23 -10.31
CA VAL A 290 -9.82 -21.58 -11.41
C VAL A 290 -10.71 -20.43 -11.82
N SER A 291 -10.83 -19.38 -10.99
CA SER A 291 -11.59 -18.19 -11.35
C SER A 291 -11.18 -16.97 -10.56
N LEU A 292 -11.31 -15.83 -11.21
CA LEU A 292 -11.03 -14.51 -10.69
C LEU A 292 -12.12 -13.55 -11.12
N ILE A 293 -12.88 -13.01 -10.16
CA ILE A 293 -13.92 -12.00 -10.43
C ILE A 293 -13.44 -10.68 -9.83
N THR A 294 -13.21 -9.68 -10.66
CA THR A 294 -12.73 -8.35 -10.24
C THR A 294 -13.72 -7.27 -10.61
N GLN A 295 -14.04 -6.40 -9.66
CA GLN A 295 -14.94 -5.27 -9.83
C GLN A 295 -14.37 -4.03 -9.14
N SER A 296 -14.62 -2.84 -9.68
CA SER A 296 -14.35 -1.57 -8.98
C SER A 296 -15.42 -0.54 -9.32
N ASP A 297 -15.98 0.13 -8.32
CA ASP A 297 -17.08 1.09 -8.48
C ASP A 297 -16.58 2.41 -9.09
N MET A 298 -16.66 2.52 -10.41
CA MET A 298 -16.41 3.76 -11.16
C MET A 298 -17.66 4.65 -11.21
N LEU A 299 -18.85 4.08 -10.98
CA LEU A 299 -20.11 4.81 -11.04
C LEU A 299 -20.15 5.90 -9.96
N ARG A 300 -19.90 5.53 -8.70
CA ARG A 300 -19.99 6.45 -7.57
C ARG A 300 -19.12 7.72 -7.73
N PRO A 301 -17.81 7.64 -8.01
CA PRO A 301 -17.00 8.84 -8.16
C PRO A 301 -17.41 9.70 -9.36
N LEU A 302 -18.04 9.13 -10.40
CA LEU A 302 -18.57 9.92 -11.52
C LEU A 302 -19.90 10.61 -11.19
N VAL A 303 -20.77 9.98 -10.40
CA VAL A 303 -21.99 10.61 -9.87
C VAL A 303 -21.62 11.80 -8.98
N GLU A 304 -20.64 11.63 -8.10
CA GLU A 304 -20.11 12.69 -7.24
C GLU A 304 -19.47 13.84 -8.04
N LEU A 305 -18.77 13.52 -9.13
CA LEU A 305 -18.09 14.51 -9.96
C LEU A 305 -19.04 15.31 -10.88
N LEU A 306 -20.01 14.64 -11.49
CA LEU A 306 -20.87 15.24 -12.53
C LEU A 306 -22.17 15.79 -11.97
N GLU A 307 -22.59 15.34 -10.78
CA GLU A 307 -23.84 15.73 -10.10
C GLU A 307 -25.10 15.56 -10.97
N SER A 308 -25.03 14.71 -11.99
CA SER A 308 -26.11 14.47 -12.96
C SER A 308 -26.07 13.02 -13.45
N LEU A 309 -27.14 12.27 -13.19
CA LEU A 309 -27.26 10.89 -13.66
C LEU A 309 -27.38 10.80 -15.19
N ASP A 310 -27.94 11.83 -15.84
CA ASP A 310 -28.01 11.91 -17.30
C ASP A 310 -26.62 12.05 -17.92
N ASP A 311 -25.80 12.95 -17.36
CA ASP A 311 -24.40 13.12 -17.77
C ASP A 311 -23.59 11.82 -17.53
N VAL A 312 -23.79 11.16 -16.39
CA VAL A 312 -23.14 9.86 -16.08
C VAL A 312 -23.57 8.77 -17.07
N SER A 313 -24.85 8.70 -17.42
CA SER A 313 -25.35 7.75 -18.42
C SER A 313 -24.67 7.95 -19.77
N ARG A 314 -24.57 9.21 -20.23
CA ARG A 314 -23.89 9.59 -21.48
C ARG A 314 -22.40 9.26 -21.47
N VAL A 315 -21.75 9.33 -20.31
CA VAL A 315 -20.34 8.90 -20.17
C VAL A 315 -20.19 7.41 -20.46
N PHE A 316 -21.11 6.55 -20.00
CA PHE A 316 -21.00 5.09 -20.15
C PHE A 316 -21.66 4.51 -21.41
N GLU A 317 -22.47 5.28 -22.15
CA GLU A 317 -23.27 4.79 -23.29
C GLU A 317 -22.45 4.07 -24.37
N GLN A 318 -21.34 4.68 -24.81
CA GLN A 318 -20.43 4.12 -25.81
C GLN A 318 -19.00 3.99 -25.29
N ALA A 319 -18.85 3.90 -23.96
CA ALA A 319 -17.55 3.72 -23.35
C ALA A 319 -17.03 2.29 -23.56
N ALA A 320 -15.72 2.17 -23.74
CA ALA A 320 -15.01 0.89 -23.73
C ALA A 320 -14.88 0.30 -22.30
N ILE A 321 -15.57 0.88 -21.31
CA ILE A 321 -15.55 0.43 -19.91
C ILE A 321 -16.96 0.40 -19.34
N SER A 322 -17.19 -0.55 -18.43
CA SER A 322 -18.41 -0.63 -17.64
C SER A 322 -18.35 0.23 -16.36
N PRO A 323 -19.50 0.51 -15.73
CA PRO A 323 -19.55 1.17 -14.42
C PRO A 323 -18.79 0.43 -13.30
N SER A 324 -18.59 -0.88 -13.45
CA SER A 324 -17.80 -1.72 -12.53
C SER A 324 -16.31 -1.77 -12.88
N PHE A 325 -15.82 -0.82 -13.69
CA PHE A 325 -14.43 -0.66 -14.11
C PHE A 325 -13.84 -1.88 -14.85
N GLN A 326 -14.70 -2.62 -15.56
CA GLN A 326 -14.29 -3.72 -16.42
C GLN A 326 -14.27 -3.25 -17.88
N TRP A 327 -13.21 -3.58 -18.61
CA TRP A 327 -13.11 -3.33 -20.04
C TRP A 327 -14.23 -4.07 -20.79
N ARG A 328 -14.83 -3.40 -21.76
CA ARG A 328 -15.80 -3.98 -22.69
C ARG A 328 -15.11 -4.17 -24.03
N LEU A 329 -15.09 -5.41 -24.52
CA LEU A 329 -14.92 -5.65 -25.96
C LEU A 329 -16.16 -5.08 -26.65
N THR A 330 -16.06 -3.86 -27.15
CA THR A 330 -16.97 -3.37 -28.18
C THR A 330 -16.71 -4.19 -29.43
N LEU A 331 -17.59 -5.15 -29.70
CA LEU A 331 -17.67 -5.91 -30.95
C LEU A 331 -18.20 -5.05 -32.10
#